data_AF-A0A0L8G304-F1
#
_entry.id   AF-A0A0L8G304-F1
#
_cell.length_a   1.000
_cell.length_b   1.000
_cell.length_c   1.000
_cell.angle_alpha   90.00
_cell.angle_beta   90.00
_cell.angle_gamma   90.00
#
_symmetry.space_group_name_H-M   'P 1'
#
loop_
_entity.id
_entity.type
_entity.pdbx_description
1 polymer ?
#
loop_
_entity_poly.entity_id
_entity_poly.type
_entity_poly.pdbx_seq_one_letter_code
_entity_poly.pdbx_strand_id
1 'polypeptide(L)'
;MADSNFIIVTGDSSWGQHNDNLHDIYRDYGYDSRNEKDEGLLEFCDTWDLTICKTYFKKGTNYLITYQSGKYRSQSQTDYIPGRKRDREAVVSTGTFPGKECMMQHRLVDGGFRVRATQKQNVKEDMETKRSYNWD
;
A
#
# COMPACT_ATOMS: atom_id res chain seq x y z
N MET A 1 7.59 20.47 -11.79
CA MET A 1 7.06 20.36 -10.41
C MET A 1 6.80 18.88 -10.18
N ALA A 2 7.35 18.27 -9.12
CA ALA A 2 7.04 16.87 -8.82
C ALA A 2 5.57 16.80 -8.37
N ASP A 3 4.76 15.98 -9.05
CA ASP A 3 3.37 15.75 -8.68
C ASP A 3 3.28 15.33 -7.21
N SER A 4 2.61 16.15 -6.39
CA SER A 4 2.44 15.96 -4.95
C SER A 4 1.45 14.84 -4.59
N ASN A 5 1.12 13.99 -5.57
CA ASN A 5 0.12 12.93 -5.43
C ASN A 5 0.76 11.68 -4.86
N PHE A 6 0.20 11.20 -3.75
CA PHE A 6 0.55 9.93 -3.13
C PHE A 6 -0.48 8.87 -3.57
N ILE A 7 -0.02 7.71 -4.05
CA ILE A 7 -0.91 6.62 -4.48
C ILE A 7 -0.61 5.37 -3.66
N ILE A 8 -1.67 4.82 -3.10
CA ILE A 8 -1.70 3.50 -2.49
C ILE A 8 -2.73 2.67 -3.27
N VAL A 9 -2.35 1.44 -3.61
CA VAL A 9 -3.26 0.41 -4.08
C VAL A 9 -3.49 -0.58 -2.93
N THR A 10 -4.69 -1.10 -2.81
CA THR A 10 -5.02 -2.18 -1.87
C THR A 10 -5.72 -3.29 -2.64
N GLY A 11 -5.38 -4.55 -2.37
CA GLY A 11 -6.01 -5.67 -3.05
C GLY A 11 -5.67 -7.02 -2.43
N ASP A 12 -6.42 -8.03 -2.87
CA ASP A 12 -6.24 -9.43 -2.54
C ASP A 12 -5.52 -10.15 -3.70
N SER A 13 -4.29 -10.57 -3.47
CA SER A 13 -3.44 -11.35 -4.35
C SER A 13 -2.50 -12.17 -3.49
N SER A 14 -2.23 -13.43 -3.79
CA SER A 14 -1.22 -14.17 -3.01
C SER A 14 0.17 -13.58 -3.20
N TRP A 15 1.01 -13.72 -2.16
CA TRP A 15 2.44 -13.50 -2.26
C TRP A 15 3.26 -14.35 -1.28
N GLY A 16 4.28 -15.01 -1.83
CA GLY A 16 5.27 -15.78 -1.10
C GLY A 16 6.50 -14.96 -0.73
N GLN A 17 7.41 -15.57 0.00
CA GLN A 17 8.76 -15.11 0.20
C GLN A 17 9.55 -15.35 -1.08
N HIS A 18 10.25 -14.30 -1.49
CA HIS A 18 11.16 -14.32 -2.62
C HIS A 18 12.57 -13.96 -2.14
N ASN A 19 13.58 -14.60 -2.74
CA ASN A 19 15.00 -14.38 -2.46
C ASN A 19 15.78 -13.97 -3.72
N ASP A 20 15.09 -13.41 -4.72
CA ASP A 20 15.77 -12.86 -5.90
C ASP A 20 16.11 -11.36 -5.69
N ASN A 21 16.96 -10.82 -6.56
CA ASN A 21 17.52 -9.47 -6.38
C ASN A 21 16.57 -8.33 -6.79
N LEU A 22 15.25 -8.55 -6.84
CA LEU A 22 14.24 -7.52 -7.18
C LEU A 22 13.87 -6.63 -5.98
N HIS A 23 14.89 -6.16 -5.26
CA HIS A 23 14.73 -5.38 -4.03
C HIS A 23 14.02 -4.03 -4.21
N ASP A 24 13.88 -3.57 -5.45
CA ASP A 24 13.12 -2.36 -5.80
C ASP A 24 11.60 -2.59 -5.80
N ILE A 25 11.15 -3.84 -5.99
CA ILE A 25 9.72 -4.20 -6.01
C ILE A 25 9.28 -4.69 -4.65
N TYR A 26 10.10 -5.46 -3.94
CA TYR A 26 9.77 -6.00 -2.62
C TYR A 26 11.03 -6.20 -1.79
N ARG A 27 10.87 -6.54 -0.50
CA ARG A 27 11.97 -7.05 0.32
C ARG A 27 11.72 -8.49 0.74
N ASP A 28 12.72 -9.11 1.34
CA ASP A 28 12.82 -10.56 1.54
C ASP A 28 11.87 -11.13 2.62
N TYR A 29 10.88 -10.34 3.07
CA TYR A 29 9.94 -10.72 4.12
C TYR A 29 8.58 -11.12 3.53
N GLY A 30 8.28 -12.41 3.57
CA GLY A 30 7.00 -13.02 3.16
C GLY A 30 6.68 -14.26 4.00
N TYR A 31 5.45 -14.78 3.89
CA TYR A 31 4.96 -15.92 4.69
C TYR A 31 5.08 -17.30 4.01
N ASP A 32 4.94 -17.36 2.68
CA ASP A 32 4.82 -18.63 1.94
C ASP A 32 5.97 -18.81 0.92
N SER A 33 5.96 -19.84 0.08
CA SER A 33 6.84 -19.93 -1.10
C SER A 33 6.26 -19.18 -2.30
N ARG A 34 7.13 -18.71 -3.20
CA ARG A 34 6.74 -18.13 -4.49
C ARG A 34 5.75 -19.02 -5.25
N ASN A 35 4.66 -18.45 -5.72
CA ASN A 35 3.66 -19.11 -6.57
C ASN A 35 3.40 -18.32 -7.86
N GLU A 36 2.68 -18.92 -8.83
CA GLU A 36 2.41 -18.30 -10.15
C GLU A 36 1.62 -16.98 -10.06
N LYS A 37 0.72 -16.83 -9.09
CA LYS A 37 -0.05 -15.60 -8.92
C LYS A 37 0.83 -14.44 -8.45
N ASP A 38 1.94 -14.75 -7.78
CA ASP A 38 2.92 -13.76 -7.36
C ASP A 38 3.58 -13.11 -8.58
N GLU A 39 3.69 -13.82 -9.71
CA GLU A 39 4.25 -13.28 -10.95
C GLU A 39 3.37 -12.17 -11.54
N GLY A 40 2.04 -12.33 -11.50
CA GLY A 40 1.12 -11.29 -11.94
C GLY A 40 1.19 -10.04 -11.06
N LEU A 41 1.36 -10.22 -9.74
CA LEU A 41 1.56 -9.10 -8.82
C LEU A 41 2.92 -8.40 -9.07
N LEU A 42 3.97 -9.17 -9.36
CA LEU A 42 5.28 -8.63 -9.71
C LEU A 42 5.25 -7.85 -11.01
N GLU A 43 4.67 -8.41 -12.06
CA GLU A 43 4.53 -7.75 -13.36
C GLU A 43 3.72 -6.46 -13.23
N PHE A 44 2.62 -6.50 -12.46
CA PHE A 44 1.84 -5.31 -12.14
C PHE A 44 2.69 -4.25 -11.41
N CYS A 45 3.44 -4.65 -10.38
CA CYS A 45 4.26 -3.69 -9.65
C CYS A 45 5.41 -3.14 -10.49
N ASP A 46 6.03 -3.95 -11.34
CA ASP A 46 7.11 -3.51 -12.22
C ASP A 46 6.59 -2.53 -13.28
N THR A 47 5.49 -2.89 -13.95
CA THR A 47 4.87 -2.08 -15.02
C THR A 47 4.46 -0.69 -14.54
N TRP A 48 3.96 -0.58 -13.30
CA TRP A 48 3.42 0.66 -12.75
C TRP A 48 4.37 1.39 -11.78
N ASP A 49 5.63 0.95 -11.71
CA ASP A 49 6.65 1.48 -10.81
C ASP A 49 6.18 1.51 -9.33
N LEU A 50 5.61 0.39 -8.89
CA LEU A 50 5.14 0.16 -7.53
C LEU A 50 6.07 -0.77 -6.77
N THR A 51 5.94 -0.73 -5.45
CA THR A 51 6.61 -1.60 -4.51
C THR A 51 5.62 -2.15 -3.49
N ILE A 52 5.81 -3.41 -3.10
CA ILE A 52 4.96 -4.14 -2.17
C ILE A 52 5.35 -3.75 -0.74
N CYS A 53 4.76 -2.67 -0.22
CA CYS A 53 5.11 -2.09 1.09
C CYS A 53 5.00 -3.08 2.26
N LYS A 54 4.13 -4.10 2.14
CA LYS A 54 3.93 -5.12 3.19
C LYS A 54 5.17 -5.97 3.45
N THR A 55 6.05 -6.08 2.45
CA THR A 55 7.28 -6.88 2.53
C THR A 55 8.44 -6.13 3.19
N TYR A 56 8.29 -4.84 3.51
CA TYR A 56 9.43 -3.99 3.87
C TYR A 56 9.96 -4.22 5.28
N PHE A 57 9.09 -4.63 6.19
CA PHE A 57 9.41 -4.73 7.61
C PHE A 57 9.46 -6.19 8.03
N LYS A 58 10.52 -6.55 8.75
CA LYS A 58 10.60 -7.85 9.42
C LYS A 58 9.49 -7.93 10.47
N LYS A 59 8.62 -8.92 10.35
CA LYS A 59 7.52 -9.18 11.28
C LYS A 59 7.52 -10.64 11.69
N GLY A 60 6.91 -10.93 12.83
CA GLY A 60 6.62 -12.31 13.20
C GLY A 60 5.60 -12.92 12.25
N THR A 61 5.72 -14.22 12.00
CA THR A 61 4.87 -15.03 11.12
C THR A 61 3.36 -14.74 11.28
N ASN A 62 2.87 -14.61 12.52
CA ASN A 62 1.47 -14.28 12.81
C ASN A 62 0.99 -12.92 12.30
N TYR A 63 1.90 -11.97 12.10
CA TYR A 63 1.61 -10.63 11.57
C TYR A 63 1.78 -10.56 10.05
N LEU A 64 2.31 -11.60 9.41
CA LEU A 64 2.38 -11.71 7.95
C LEU A 64 1.11 -12.34 7.39
N ILE A 65 0.58 -13.37 8.04
CA ILE A 65 -0.66 -14.06 7.62
C ILE A 65 -1.82 -13.06 7.54
N THR A 66 -2.49 -13.00 6.39
CA THR A 66 -3.69 -12.18 6.18
C THR A 66 -4.93 -13.04 5.94
N TYR A 67 -4.75 -14.28 5.51
CA TYR A 67 -5.83 -15.24 5.34
C TYR A 67 -5.57 -16.50 6.16
N GLN A 68 -6.62 -17.03 6.77
CA GLN A 68 -6.60 -18.29 7.50
C GLN A 68 -7.89 -19.07 7.29
N SER A 69 -7.80 -20.32 6.86
CA SER A 69 -8.96 -21.22 6.75
C SER A 69 -9.10 -22.15 7.96
N GLY A 70 -10.35 -22.33 8.41
CA GLY A 70 -10.72 -23.26 9.48
C GLY A 70 -9.98 -23.05 10.81
N LYS A 71 -9.80 -24.13 11.57
CA LYS A 71 -8.97 -24.15 12.81
C LYS A 71 -7.46 -24.13 12.46
N TYR A 72 -6.98 -23.08 11.79
CA TYR A 72 -5.57 -22.93 11.40
C TYR A 72 -5.07 -23.98 10.39
N ARG A 73 -5.95 -24.48 9.51
CA ARG A 73 -5.58 -25.56 8.55
C ARG A 73 -4.80 -25.06 7.34
N SER A 74 -5.11 -23.86 6.88
CA SER A 74 -4.35 -23.20 5.81
C SER A 74 -4.18 -21.74 6.19
N GLN A 75 -2.99 -21.20 5.96
CA GLN A 75 -2.65 -19.82 6.24
C GLN A 75 -1.87 -19.29 5.05
N SER A 76 -2.15 -18.06 4.66
CA SER A 76 -1.47 -17.42 3.53
C SER A 76 -1.41 -15.90 3.73
N GLN A 77 -0.55 -15.27 2.95
CA GLN A 77 -0.45 -13.82 2.87
C GLN A 77 -1.02 -13.41 1.51
N THR A 78 -2.23 -12.85 1.54
CA THR A 78 -3.01 -12.52 0.33
C THR A 78 -3.40 -11.05 0.26
N ASP A 79 -3.34 -10.29 1.35
CA ASP A 79 -3.71 -8.88 1.35
C ASP A 79 -2.45 -8.00 1.33
N TYR A 80 -2.32 -7.14 0.30
CA TYR A 80 -1.13 -6.32 0.06
C TYR A 80 -1.44 -4.85 -0.11
N ILE A 81 -0.40 -4.04 0.11
CA ILE A 81 -0.44 -2.59 -0.08
C ILE A 81 0.70 -2.16 -1.02
N PRO A 82 0.51 -2.22 -2.36
CA PRO A 82 1.43 -1.59 -3.29
C PRO A 82 1.42 -0.06 -3.16
N GLY A 83 2.60 0.54 -3.13
CA GLY A 83 2.79 2.00 -3.17
C GLY A 83 3.81 2.37 -4.25
N ARG A 84 3.84 3.63 -4.69
CA ARG A 84 4.84 4.06 -5.69
C ARG A 84 6.25 3.92 -5.15
N LYS A 85 7.20 3.42 -5.96
CA LYS A 85 8.61 3.26 -5.57
C LYS A 85 9.22 4.58 -5.08
N ARG A 86 8.93 5.69 -5.76
CA ARG A 86 9.39 7.03 -5.38
C ARG A 86 8.94 7.48 -3.98
N ASP A 87 7.82 6.95 -3.50
CA ASP A 87 7.21 7.34 -2.23
C ASP A 87 7.47 6.29 -1.11
N ARG A 88 8.34 5.30 -1.36
CA ARG A 88 8.62 4.20 -0.42
C ARG A 88 9.13 4.66 0.95
N GLU A 89 9.84 5.79 0.99
CA GLU A 89 10.35 6.38 2.24
C GLU A 89 9.22 6.97 3.11
N ALA A 90 8.03 7.17 2.53
CA ALA A 90 6.85 7.58 3.29
C ALA A 90 6.26 6.43 4.12
N VAL A 91 6.59 5.17 3.80
CA VAL A 91 6.06 4.00 4.52
C VAL A 91 6.72 3.91 5.90
N VAL A 92 5.93 4.12 6.95
CA VAL A 92 6.40 4.08 8.35
C VAL A 92 6.24 2.69 8.95
N SER A 93 5.15 2.01 8.60
CA SER A 93 4.84 0.68 9.10
C SER A 93 3.89 -0.03 8.16
N THR A 94 4.00 -1.35 8.09
CA THR A 94 2.97 -2.23 7.53
C THR A 94 2.79 -3.43 8.44
N GLY A 95 1.61 -4.02 8.44
CA GLY A 95 1.31 -5.14 9.32
C GLY A 95 -0.02 -5.81 9.03
N THR A 96 -0.36 -6.71 9.95
CA THR A 96 -1.67 -7.36 10.03
C THR A 96 -2.04 -7.42 11.50
N PHE A 97 -3.31 -7.24 11.83
CA PHE A 97 -3.80 -7.34 13.21
C PHE A 97 -4.20 -8.79 13.53
N PRO A 98 -3.38 -9.56 14.28
CA PRO A 98 -3.78 -10.89 14.74
C PRO A 98 -4.90 -10.78 15.80
N GLY A 99 -5.90 -11.66 15.73
CA GLY A 99 -7.02 -11.72 16.68
C GLY A 99 -8.11 -10.67 16.51
N LYS A 100 -8.06 -9.90 15.41
CA LYS A 100 -9.18 -9.09 14.92
C LYS A 100 -9.63 -9.66 13.58
N GLU A 101 -10.21 -10.85 13.60
CA GLU A 101 -10.88 -11.42 12.45
C GLU A 101 -12.13 -10.58 12.14
N CYS A 102 -12.03 -9.64 11.20
CA CYS A 102 -13.21 -8.90 10.71
C CYS A 102 -14.19 -9.84 9.98
N MET A 103 -13.69 -10.98 9.48
CA MET A 103 -14.40 -12.08 8.82
C MET A 103 -13.79 -13.40 9.28
N MET A 104 -14.49 -14.54 9.23
CA MET A 104 -14.01 -15.84 9.74
C MET A 104 -12.65 -16.31 9.18
N GLN A 105 -12.13 -15.69 8.11
CA GLN A 105 -10.91 -16.11 7.44
C GLN A 105 -9.90 -14.99 7.14
N HIS A 106 -10.35 -13.75 6.86
CA HIS A 106 -9.43 -12.64 6.57
C HIS A 106 -9.11 -11.81 7.82
N ARG A 107 -7.84 -11.43 7.94
CA ARG A 107 -7.31 -10.56 9.00
C ARG A 107 -7.06 -9.17 8.44
N LEU A 108 -7.34 -8.15 9.25
CA LEU A 108 -7.17 -6.76 8.85
C LEU A 108 -5.69 -6.42 8.62
N VAL A 109 -5.39 -5.80 7.47
CA VAL A 109 -4.07 -5.28 7.11
C VAL A 109 -4.00 -3.78 7.39
N ASP A 110 -2.83 -3.33 7.85
CA ASP A 110 -2.58 -1.92 8.12
C ASP A 110 -1.31 -1.41 7.43
N GLY A 111 -1.34 -0.11 7.10
CA GLY A 111 -0.23 0.62 6.52
C GLY A 111 -0.20 2.03 7.08
N GLY A 112 0.91 2.40 7.70
CA GLY A 112 1.18 3.74 8.21
C GLY A 112 2.06 4.50 7.21
N PHE A 113 1.61 5.68 6.79
CA PHE A 113 2.32 6.50 5.80
C PHE A 113 2.50 7.93 6.30
N ARG A 114 3.69 8.49 6.10
CA ARG A 114 4.03 9.87 6.43
C ARG A 114 4.02 10.71 5.17
N VAL A 115 2.93 11.44 4.96
CA VAL A 115 2.77 12.35 3.82
C VAL A 115 3.01 13.79 4.28
N ARG A 116 3.83 14.54 3.54
CA ARG A 116 3.98 15.99 3.73
C ARG A 116 2.95 16.69 2.85
N ALA A 117 1.91 17.25 3.46
CA ALA A 117 0.95 18.07 2.74
C ALA A 117 1.43 19.52 2.68
N THR A 118 1.48 20.10 1.48
CA THR A 118 1.64 21.55 1.29
C THR A 118 0.25 22.17 1.28
N GLN A 119 -0.08 23.01 2.28
CA GLN A 119 -1.34 23.77 2.23
C GLN A 119 -1.30 24.73 1.04
N LYS A 120 -2.26 24.62 0.11
CA LYS A 120 -2.52 25.70 -0.84
C LYS A 120 -3.19 26.84 -0.08
N GLN A 121 -2.58 28.02 -0.06
CA GLN A 121 -3.26 29.23 0.37
C GLN A 121 -4.40 29.51 -0.61
N ASN A 122 -5.64 29.57 -0.12
CA ASN A 122 -6.74 30.12 -0.90
C ASN A 122 -6.47 31.62 -1.07
N VAL A 123 -6.01 32.04 -2.26
CA VAL A 123 -6.05 33.45 -2.62
C VAL A 123 -7.53 33.81 -2.70
N LYS A 124 -8.00 34.66 -1.77
CA LYS A 124 -9.31 35.29 -1.91
C LYS A 124 -9.21 36.17 -3.16
N GLU A 125 -9.86 35.78 -4.24
CA GLU A 125 -10.11 36.72 -5.33
C GLU A 125 -10.97 37.85 -4.76
N ASP A 126 -10.41 39.06 -4.70
CA ASP A 126 -11.13 40.24 -4.24
C ASP A 126 -12.37 40.46 -5.11
N MET A 127 -13.55 40.48 -4.46
CA MET A 127 -14.84 40.72 -5.10
C MET A 127 -14.99 42.15 -5.65
N GLU A 128 -13.99 43.03 -5.47
CA GLU A 128 -14.05 44.41 -5.94
C GLU A 128 -14.02 44.53 -7.47
N THR A 129 -13.39 43.59 -8.18
CA THR A 129 -13.27 43.65 -9.65
C THR A 129 -14.56 43.28 -10.40
N LYS A 130 -15.61 42.77 -9.72
CA LYS A 130 -16.90 42.41 -10.35
C LYS A 130 -17.98 43.50 -10.25
N ARG A 131 -17.75 44.59 -9.50
CA ARG A 131 -18.74 45.69 -9.36
C ARG A 131 -18.69 46.73 -10.50
N SER A 132 -17.70 46.69 -11.40
CA SER A 132 -17.52 47.69 -12.46
C SER A 132 -18.22 47.38 -13.79
N TYR A 133 -19.02 46.31 -13.89
CA TYR A 133 -19.85 46.02 -15.05
C TYR A 133 -21.32 45.91 -14.65
N ASN A 134 -21.89 47.01 -14.19
CA ASN A 134 -23.33 47.26 -14.26
C ASN A 134 -23.49 48.64 -14.91
N TRP A 135 -23.76 48.64 -16.20
CA TRP A 135 -24.32 49.80 -16.89
C TRP A 135 -25.83 49.57 -16.97
N ASP A 136 -26.55 50.68 -16.83
CA ASP A 136 -28.02 50.85 -16.79
C ASP A 136 -28.83 49.95 -17.75
#